data_AF-A0A7C5TYM0-F1
#
_entry.id   AF-A0A7C5TYM0-F1
#
_cell.length_a   1.000
_cell.length_b   1.000
_cell.length_c   1.000
_cell.angle_alpha   90.00
_cell.angle_beta   90.00
_cell.angle_gamma   90.00
#
_symmetry.space_group_name_H-M   'P 1'
#
loop_
_entity.id
_entity.type
_entity.pdbx_description
1 polymer ?
#
loop_
_entity_poly.entity_id
_entity_poly.type
_entity_poly.pdbx_seq_one_letter_code
_entity_poly.pdbx_strand_id
1 'polypeptide(L)'
;MPELRSGLIFAAGYADKLRRTVFAQLKDYVKKDKEFAKQIAMYVGRLNRALYTLLVEELKLDKLDVVRITISYDVDEINRTITWKWDTLRVEVYKRIPPETYADTIRKFIESAPALAVETVKFNIAKLGETFDGDIIYSIKIGEREVGVLEALPVDENSVILKKAAVLEPTTAIFEKVKLELKGRPVEDVLVEELGRIMEVARHVDMNEALQIINAIRGRLQIAPLETPPEAEEER
;
A
#
# COMPACT_ATOMS: atom_id res chain seq x y z
N MET A 1 -27.84 0.89 -5.58
CA MET A 1 -27.53 0.57 -6.98
C MET A 1 -26.31 -0.33 -7.00
N PRO A 2 -26.41 -1.55 -7.54
CA PRO A 2 -25.27 -2.45 -7.65
C PRO A 2 -24.26 -1.93 -8.69
N GLU A 3 -22.98 -2.19 -8.45
CA GLU A 3 -21.89 -1.85 -9.36
C GLU A 3 -21.16 -3.13 -9.78
N LEU A 4 -21.02 -3.34 -11.09
CA LEU A 4 -20.25 -4.44 -11.66
C LEU A 4 -18.78 -4.02 -11.70
N ARG A 5 -17.91 -4.76 -11.01
CA ARG A 5 -16.45 -4.55 -10.99
C ARG A 5 -15.72 -5.79 -11.47
N SER A 6 -14.84 -5.65 -12.46
CA SER A 6 -14.01 -6.77 -12.92
C SER A 6 -12.79 -7.04 -12.02
N GLY A 7 -12.27 -6.02 -11.34
CA GLY A 7 -10.89 -6.03 -10.83
C GLY A 7 -9.87 -5.98 -11.96
N LEU A 8 -8.59 -6.17 -11.65
CA LEU A 8 -7.54 -6.31 -12.66
C LEU A 8 -7.63 -7.69 -13.33
N ILE A 9 -7.76 -7.70 -14.66
CA ILE A 9 -7.88 -8.91 -15.46
C ILE A 9 -7.22 -8.74 -16.82
N PHE A 10 -6.73 -9.81 -17.43
CA PHE A 10 -6.30 -9.77 -18.83
C PHE A 10 -7.45 -9.41 -19.75
N ALA A 11 -7.17 -8.62 -20.78
CA ALA A 11 -8.13 -8.24 -21.81
C ALA A 11 -8.73 -9.47 -22.49
N ALA A 12 -7.96 -10.54 -22.72
CA ALA A 12 -8.50 -11.78 -23.27
C ALA A 12 -9.62 -12.42 -22.43
N GLY A 13 -9.65 -12.18 -21.11
CA GLY A 13 -10.58 -12.81 -20.17
C GLY A 13 -11.73 -11.93 -19.70
N TYR A 14 -11.88 -10.70 -20.22
CA TYR A 14 -12.86 -9.77 -19.66
C TYR A 14 -14.29 -10.26 -19.79
N ALA A 15 -14.64 -10.86 -20.93
CA ALA A 15 -16.01 -11.26 -21.22
C ALA A 15 -16.52 -12.31 -20.22
N ASP A 16 -15.69 -13.32 -19.95
CA ASP A 16 -16.01 -14.38 -18.99
C ASP A 16 -15.99 -13.88 -17.56
N LYS A 17 -15.07 -12.98 -17.21
CA LYS A 17 -15.04 -12.36 -15.89
C LYS A 17 -16.33 -11.59 -15.60
N LEU A 18 -16.74 -10.70 -16.51
CA LEU A 18 -17.95 -9.90 -16.34
C LEU A 18 -19.18 -10.81 -16.23
N ARG A 19 -19.28 -11.83 -17.08
CA ARG A 19 -20.35 -12.83 -16.99
C ARG A 19 -20.40 -13.48 -15.62
N ARG A 20 -19.29 -14.04 -15.14
CA ARG A 20 -19.22 -14.71 -13.83
C ARG A 20 -19.59 -13.76 -12.70
N THR A 21 -19.11 -12.52 -12.73
CA THR A 21 -19.41 -11.53 -11.68
C THR A 21 -20.89 -11.16 -11.66
N VAL A 22 -21.51 -10.87 -12.82
CA VAL A 22 -22.95 -10.54 -12.88
C VAL A 22 -23.81 -11.71 -12.41
N PHE A 23 -23.49 -12.93 -12.85
CA PHE A 23 -24.21 -14.13 -12.38
C PHE A 23 -24.04 -14.38 -10.88
N ALA A 24 -22.89 -14.03 -10.29
CA ALA A 24 -22.69 -14.10 -8.86
C ALA A 24 -23.50 -13.03 -8.11
N GLN A 25 -23.50 -11.78 -8.61
CA GLN A 25 -24.27 -10.67 -8.04
C GLN A 25 -25.79 -10.91 -8.12
N LEU A 26 -26.26 -11.59 -9.16
CA LEU A 26 -27.68 -11.87 -9.41
C LEU A 26 -28.08 -13.32 -9.12
N LYS A 27 -27.29 -14.04 -8.31
CA LYS A 27 -27.47 -15.48 -8.04
C LYS A 27 -28.86 -15.81 -7.51
N ASP A 28 -29.44 -14.95 -6.67
CA ASP A 28 -30.75 -15.21 -6.06
C ASP A 28 -31.88 -15.12 -7.08
N TYR A 29 -31.77 -14.24 -8.07
CA TYR A 29 -32.71 -14.17 -9.20
C TYR A 29 -32.60 -15.39 -10.11
N VAL A 30 -31.37 -15.81 -10.41
CA VAL A 30 -31.08 -16.99 -11.24
C VAL A 30 -31.64 -18.28 -10.63
N LYS A 31 -31.59 -18.42 -9.30
CA LYS A 31 -32.14 -19.59 -8.60
C LYS A 31 -33.67 -19.64 -8.66
N LYS A 32 -34.33 -18.47 -8.58
CA LYS A 32 -35.79 -18.36 -8.55
C LYS A 32 -36.41 -18.54 -9.94
N ASP A 33 -35.73 -18.10 -10.99
CA ASP A 33 -36.27 -18.16 -12.36
C ASP A 33 -35.19 -18.46 -13.40
N LYS A 34 -35.33 -19.61 -14.07
CA LYS A 34 -34.44 -20.05 -15.16
C LYS A 34 -34.55 -19.16 -16.39
N GLU A 35 -35.69 -18.54 -16.64
CA GLU A 35 -35.87 -17.65 -17.78
C GLU A 35 -35.12 -16.32 -17.55
N PHE A 36 -35.12 -15.82 -16.31
CA PHE A 36 -34.30 -14.67 -15.95
C PHE A 36 -32.80 -14.95 -16.14
N ALA A 37 -32.33 -16.17 -15.82
CA ALA A 37 -30.94 -16.56 -16.08
C ALA A 37 -30.53 -16.41 -17.57
N LYS A 38 -31.43 -16.73 -18.51
CA LYS A 38 -31.20 -16.54 -19.95
C LYS A 38 -31.14 -15.05 -20.31
N GLN A 39 -32.05 -14.25 -19.76
CA GLN A 39 -32.05 -12.79 -19.97
C GLN A 39 -30.74 -12.16 -19.46
N ILE A 40 -30.27 -12.53 -18.27
CA ILE A 40 -29.00 -12.07 -17.72
C ILE A 40 -27.84 -12.38 -18.69
N ALA A 41 -27.78 -13.61 -19.23
CA ALA A 41 -26.75 -13.96 -20.22
C ALA A 41 -26.81 -13.07 -21.47
N MET A 42 -28.02 -12.76 -21.96
CA MET A 42 -28.21 -11.86 -23.10
C MET A 42 -27.73 -10.44 -22.79
N TYR A 43 -28.12 -9.85 -21.65
CA TYR A 43 -27.71 -8.50 -21.27
C TYR A 43 -26.20 -8.36 -21.05
N VAL A 44 -25.57 -9.38 -20.46
CA VAL A 44 -24.11 -9.46 -20.37
C VAL A 44 -23.48 -9.58 -21.75
N GLY A 45 -24.06 -10.37 -22.65
CA GLY A 45 -23.57 -10.48 -24.04
C GLY A 45 -23.60 -9.14 -24.78
N ARG A 46 -24.64 -8.33 -24.58
CA ARG A 46 -24.73 -6.96 -25.13
C ARG A 46 -23.64 -6.05 -24.57
N LEU A 47 -23.41 -6.09 -23.25
CA LEU A 47 -22.31 -5.35 -22.62
C LEU A 47 -20.95 -5.76 -23.19
N ASN A 48 -20.69 -7.07 -23.26
CA ASN A 48 -19.42 -7.60 -23.78
C ASN A 48 -19.21 -7.20 -25.24
N ARG A 49 -20.25 -7.17 -26.08
CA ARG A 49 -20.14 -6.70 -27.46
C ARG A 49 -19.73 -5.22 -27.53
N ALA A 50 -20.34 -4.35 -26.72
CA ALA A 50 -19.95 -2.93 -26.69
C ALA A 50 -18.50 -2.76 -26.20
N LEU A 51 -18.10 -3.51 -25.16
CA LEU A 51 -16.74 -3.50 -24.65
C LEU A 51 -15.74 -4.08 -25.65
N TYR A 52 -16.12 -5.02 -26.51
CA TYR A 52 -15.25 -5.51 -27.58
C TYR A 52 -14.88 -4.38 -28.55
N THR A 53 -15.87 -3.59 -28.99
CA THR A 53 -15.61 -2.43 -29.85
C THR A 53 -14.66 -1.45 -29.18
N LEU A 54 -14.92 -1.07 -27.93
CA LEU A 54 -14.02 -0.17 -27.19
C LEU A 54 -12.61 -0.75 -27.01
N LEU A 55 -12.49 -1.95 -26.42
CA LEU A 55 -11.20 -2.51 -25.99
C LEU A 55 -10.36 -3.02 -27.17
N VAL A 56 -10.98 -3.67 -28.15
CA VAL A 56 -10.26 -4.35 -29.23
C VAL A 56 -10.24 -3.51 -30.49
N GLU A 57 -11.37 -2.90 -30.87
CA GLU A 57 -11.46 -2.17 -32.15
C GLU A 57 -10.93 -0.75 -32.03
N GLU A 58 -11.26 -0.02 -30.96
CA GLU A 58 -10.86 1.38 -30.77
C GLU A 58 -9.50 1.49 -30.05
N LEU A 59 -9.36 0.87 -28.87
CA LEU A 59 -8.14 0.97 -28.05
C LEU A 59 -7.03 0.01 -28.48
N LYS A 60 -7.32 -0.93 -29.40
CA LYS A 60 -6.36 -1.90 -29.94
C LYS A 60 -5.56 -2.61 -28.84
N LEU A 61 -6.26 -3.12 -27.82
CA LEU A 61 -5.63 -3.87 -26.74
C LEU A 61 -5.19 -5.26 -27.20
N ASP A 62 -4.00 -5.67 -26.77
CA ASP A 62 -3.52 -7.04 -26.92
C ASP A 62 -4.18 -7.94 -25.88
N LYS A 63 -4.22 -9.25 -26.15
CA LYS A 63 -4.74 -10.28 -25.24
C LYS A 63 -4.12 -10.23 -23.84
N LEU A 64 -2.84 -9.89 -23.76
CA LEU A 64 -2.05 -9.86 -22.52
C LEU A 64 -2.02 -8.48 -21.85
N ASP A 65 -2.64 -7.46 -22.44
CA ASP A 65 -2.91 -6.21 -21.74
C ASP A 65 -3.87 -6.48 -20.58
N VAL A 66 -3.79 -5.66 -19.52
CA VAL A 66 -4.67 -5.78 -18.35
C VAL A 66 -5.67 -4.63 -18.37
N VAL A 67 -6.91 -4.94 -18.01
CA VAL A 67 -8.01 -3.97 -17.92
C VAL A 67 -8.70 -4.05 -16.56
N ARG A 68 -9.29 -2.93 -16.14
CA ARG A 68 -10.23 -2.86 -15.02
C ARG A 68 -11.48 -2.13 -15.47
N ILE A 69 -12.60 -2.82 -15.46
CA ILE A 69 -13.90 -2.34 -15.96
C ILE A 69 -14.86 -2.22 -14.78
N THR A 70 -15.49 -1.05 -14.70
CA THR A 70 -16.52 -0.76 -13.70
C THR A 70 -17.74 -0.12 -14.37
N ILE A 71 -18.95 -0.60 -14.08
CA ILE A 71 -20.19 -0.03 -14.59
C ILE A 71 -21.35 -0.28 -13.62
N SER A 72 -22.21 0.71 -13.43
CA SER A 72 -23.43 0.57 -12.63
C SER A 72 -24.59 0.02 -13.45
N TYR A 73 -25.54 -0.65 -12.79
CA TYR A 73 -26.73 -1.15 -13.45
C TYR A 73 -27.94 -1.17 -12.52
N ASP A 74 -29.12 -1.16 -13.12
CA ASP A 74 -30.39 -1.41 -12.45
C ASP A 74 -30.97 -2.76 -12.89
N VAL A 75 -31.71 -3.39 -11.98
CA VAL A 75 -32.42 -4.64 -12.22
C VAL A 75 -33.91 -4.38 -12.03
N ASP A 76 -34.69 -4.65 -13.08
CA ASP A 76 -36.14 -4.71 -12.98
C ASP A 76 -36.55 -6.19 -12.86
N GLU A 77 -36.98 -6.58 -11.66
CA GLU A 77 -37.39 -7.96 -11.38
C GLU A 77 -38.69 -8.36 -12.08
N ILE A 78 -39.62 -7.41 -12.26
CA ILE A 78 -40.93 -7.65 -12.86
C ILE A 78 -40.76 -7.93 -14.36
N ASN A 79 -40.02 -7.06 -15.03
CA ASN A 79 -39.75 -7.17 -16.47
C ASN A 79 -38.53 -8.05 -16.79
N ARG A 80 -37.79 -8.51 -15.77
CA ARG A 80 -36.58 -9.35 -15.88
C ARG A 80 -35.51 -8.71 -16.76
N THR A 81 -35.34 -7.40 -16.61
CA THR A 81 -34.40 -6.62 -17.43
C THR A 81 -33.23 -6.10 -16.61
N ILE A 82 -32.09 -5.94 -17.29
CA ILE A 82 -30.91 -5.26 -16.75
C ILE A 82 -30.68 -4.01 -17.60
N THR A 83 -30.59 -2.86 -16.95
CA THR A 83 -30.27 -1.60 -17.61
C THR A 83 -28.89 -1.13 -17.17
N TRP A 84 -27.93 -1.14 -18.10
CA TRP A 84 -26.58 -0.62 -17.90
C TRP A 84 -26.59 0.91 -17.89
N LYS A 85 -25.93 1.53 -16.91
CA LYS A 85 -25.74 2.98 -16.83
C LYS A 85 -24.43 3.36 -17.51
N TRP A 86 -24.49 3.58 -18.83
CA TRP A 86 -23.32 3.80 -19.68
C TRP A 86 -22.49 5.03 -19.29
N ASP A 87 -23.13 6.05 -18.75
CA ASP A 87 -22.51 7.25 -18.19
C ASP A 87 -21.58 6.96 -16.99
N THR A 88 -21.76 5.81 -16.34
CA THR A 88 -20.92 5.38 -15.21
C THR A 88 -19.77 4.45 -15.61
N LEU A 89 -19.65 4.11 -16.90
CA LEU A 89 -18.61 3.20 -17.39
C LEU A 89 -17.22 3.79 -17.16
N ARG A 90 -16.41 3.09 -16.37
CA ARG A 90 -14.98 3.38 -16.19
C ARG A 90 -14.16 2.20 -16.66
N VAL A 91 -13.19 2.47 -17.53
CA VAL A 91 -12.25 1.49 -18.05
C VAL A 91 -10.84 2.00 -17.82
N GLU A 92 -10.04 1.22 -17.11
CA GLU A 92 -8.62 1.46 -16.94
C GLU A 92 -7.82 0.41 -17.72
N VAL A 93 -6.74 0.84 -18.36
CA VAL A 93 -5.94 0.04 -19.28
C VAL A 93 -4.49 0.06 -18.83
N TYR A 94 -3.89 -1.12 -18.77
CA TYR A 94 -2.49 -1.34 -18.44
C TYR A 94 -1.84 -2.11 -19.60
N LYS A 95 -1.02 -1.41 -20.37
CA LYS A 95 -0.31 -1.99 -21.51
C LYS A 95 0.82 -2.89 -21.03
N ARG A 96 0.90 -4.10 -21.59
CA ARG A 96 2.03 -4.99 -21.33
C ARG A 96 3.28 -4.42 -21.97
N ILE A 97 4.32 -4.28 -21.17
CA ILE A 97 5.66 -4.00 -21.67
C ILE A 97 6.26 -5.31 -22.21
N PRO A 98 6.78 -5.34 -23.45
CA PRO A 98 7.35 -6.56 -24.01
C PRO A 98 8.62 -7.01 -23.24
N PRO A 99 8.79 -8.32 -22.92
CA PRO A 99 9.91 -8.80 -22.11
C PRO A 99 11.30 -8.44 -22.63
N GLU A 100 11.47 -8.38 -23.95
CA GLU A 100 12.70 -7.98 -24.62
C GLU A 100 13.19 -6.59 -24.21
N THR A 101 12.28 -5.70 -23.81
CA THR A 101 12.64 -4.33 -23.40
C THR A 101 13.34 -4.26 -22.05
N TYR A 102 13.18 -5.27 -21.19
CA TYR A 102 13.75 -5.30 -19.84
C TYR A 102 14.53 -6.59 -19.54
N ALA A 103 14.74 -7.46 -20.54
CA ALA A 103 15.43 -8.73 -20.39
C ALA A 103 16.87 -8.54 -19.90
N ASP A 104 17.62 -7.60 -20.48
CA ASP A 104 19.00 -7.32 -20.06
C ASP A 104 19.06 -6.70 -18.65
N THR A 105 18.08 -5.86 -18.30
CA THR A 105 17.95 -5.31 -16.94
C THR A 105 17.75 -6.42 -15.91
N ILE A 106 16.85 -7.38 -16.21
CA ILE A 106 16.63 -8.54 -15.35
C ILE A 106 17.91 -9.38 -15.24
N ARG A 107 18.60 -9.64 -16.35
CA ARG A 107 19.84 -10.44 -16.33
C ARG A 107 20.90 -9.81 -15.43
N LYS A 108 21.16 -8.50 -15.59
CA LYS A 108 22.09 -7.75 -14.74
C LYS A 108 21.67 -7.78 -13.28
N PHE A 109 20.37 -7.63 -13.00
CA PHE A 109 19.86 -7.70 -11.64
C PHE A 109 20.10 -9.08 -11.01
N ILE A 110 19.84 -10.17 -11.73
CA ILE A 110 20.07 -11.55 -11.27
C ILE A 110 21.54 -11.77 -10.87
N GLU A 111 22.49 -11.23 -11.63
CA GLU A 111 23.92 -11.33 -11.30
C GLU A 111 24.26 -10.61 -9.98
N SER A 112 23.63 -9.46 -9.71
CA SER A 112 23.83 -8.68 -8.48
C SER A 112 22.97 -9.11 -7.29
N ALA A 113 21.88 -9.84 -7.52
CA ALA A 113 20.85 -10.12 -6.51
C ALA A 113 21.37 -10.87 -5.27
N PRO A 114 22.25 -11.89 -5.38
CA PRO A 114 22.80 -12.56 -4.20
C PRO A 114 23.62 -11.64 -3.31
N ALA A 115 24.37 -10.71 -3.90
CA ALA A 115 25.16 -9.74 -3.15
C ALA A 115 24.24 -8.72 -2.44
N LEU A 116 23.25 -8.19 -3.16
CA LEU A 116 22.26 -7.26 -2.59
C LEU A 116 21.41 -7.89 -1.48
N ALA A 117 21.18 -9.20 -1.53
CA ALA A 117 20.42 -9.92 -0.52
C ALA A 117 21.16 -10.05 0.82
N VAL A 118 22.49 -9.94 0.81
CA VAL A 118 23.35 -10.08 2.00
C VAL A 118 23.95 -8.73 2.41
N GLU A 119 23.91 -7.72 1.54
CA GLU A 119 24.39 -6.38 1.87
C GLU A 119 23.51 -5.76 2.96
N THR A 120 24.13 -5.38 4.08
CA THR A 120 23.45 -4.70 5.17
C THR A 120 22.86 -3.38 4.66
N VAL A 121 21.59 -3.14 5.00
CA VAL A 121 20.91 -1.91 4.58
C VAL A 121 21.65 -0.72 5.18
N LYS A 122 22.19 0.15 4.32
CA LYS A 122 22.89 1.36 4.73
C LYS A 122 21.89 2.45 5.06
N PHE A 123 21.47 2.49 6.31
CA PHE A 123 20.67 3.58 6.86
C PHE A 123 21.52 4.80 7.14
N ASN A 124 20.89 5.97 7.03
CA ASN A 124 21.35 7.20 7.63
C ASN A 124 20.27 7.70 8.59
N ILE A 125 20.65 8.46 9.61
CA ILE A 125 19.69 9.11 10.49
C ILE A 125 19.93 10.62 10.60
N ALA A 126 18.87 11.39 10.83
CA ALA A 126 18.92 12.83 11.06
C ALA A 126 18.03 13.20 12.24
N LYS A 127 18.55 13.95 13.23
CA LYS A 127 17.76 14.38 14.40
C LYS A 127 16.59 15.25 13.94
N LEU A 128 15.38 14.86 14.28
CA LEU A 128 14.15 15.63 14.05
C LEU A 128 13.87 16.55 15.23
N GLY A 129 14.14 16.09 16.46
CA GLY A 129 13.88 16.86 17.66
C GLY A 129 14.06 16.03 18.92
N GLU A 130 13.62 16.61 20.03
CA GLU A 130 13.66 16.01 21.35
C GLU A 130 12.29 16.15 22.00
N THR A 131 11.81 15.10 22.64
CA THR A 131 10.55 15.10 23.37
C THR A 131 10.74 15.70 24.75
N PHE A 132 9.64 16.07 25.41
CA PHE A 132 9.67 16.65 26.76
C PHE A 132 10.29 15.71 27.81
N ASP A 133 10.22 14.40 27.59
CA ASP A 133 10.77 13.36 28.47
C ASP A 133 12.18 12.92 28.10
N GLY A 134 12.87 13.68 27.23
CA GLY A 134 14.29 13.50 26.90
C GLY A 134 14.57 12.45 25.82
N ASP A 135 13.54 11.95 25.12
CA ASP A 135 13.76 11.09 23.96
C ASP A 135 14.18 11.92 22.75
N ILE A 136 15.22 11.48 22.07
CA ILE A 136 15.63 12.04 20.79
C ILE A 136 14.97 11.24 19.67
N ILE A 137 14.27 11.95 18.80
CA ILE A 137 13.60 11.36 17.64
C ILE A 137 14.43 11.67 16.40
N TYR A 138 14.74 10.62 15.65
CA TYR A 138 15.50 10.68 14.42
C TYR A 138 14.65 10.24 13.23
N SER A 139 14.82 10.91 12.10
CA SER A 139 14.37 10.44 10.79
C SER A 139 15.35 9.39 10.26
N ILE A 140 14.85 8.26 9.79
CA ILE A 140 15.66 7.21 9.13
C ILE A 140 15.57 7.40 7.61
N LYS A 141 16.71 7.36 6.93
CA LYS A 141 16.83 7.55 5.48
C LYS A 141 17.58 6.42 4.79
N ILE A 142 17.22 6.15 3.54
CA ILE A 142 18.01 5.36 2.59
C ILE A 142 18.32 6.27 1.40
N GLY A 143 19.61 6.57 1.19
CA GLY A 143 20.00 7.69 0.33
C GLY A 143 19.40 9.00 0.86
N GLU A 144 18.70 9.73 -0.01
CA GLU A 144 18.04 11.00 0.33
C GLU A 144 16.59 10.82 0.84
N ARG A 145 16.01 9.64 0.68
CA ARG A 145 14.59 9.41 0.97
C ARG A 145 14.41 9.02 2.43
N GLU A 146 13.51 9.73 3.12
CA GLU A 146 13.02 9.35 4.45
C GLU A 146 12.12 8.12 4.35
N VAL A 147 12.47 7.08 5.10
CA VAL A 147 11.81 5.77 5.07
C VAL A 147 11.26 5.36 6.44
N GLY A 148 11.54 6.10 7.50
CA GLY A 148 11.12 5.72 8.85
C GLY A 148 11.52 6.71 9.93
N VAL A 149 11.33 6.28 11.17
CA VAL A 149 11.67 7.06 12.37
C VAL A 149 12.24 6.16 13.44
N LEU A 150 13.13 6.71 14.26
CA LEU A 150 13.75 6.07 15.41
C LEU A 150 13.57 6.95 16.64
N GLU A 151 13.19 6.33 17.75
CA GLU A 151 13.12 6.94 19.06
C GLU A 151 14.23 6.36 19.94
N ALA A 152 15.11 7.22 20.44
CA ALA A 152 16.20 6.83 21.33
C ALA A 152 16.22 7.68 22.60
N LEU A 153 16.56 7.04 23.71
CA LEU A 153 16.76 7.68 25.01
C LEU A 153 18.25 7.61 25.39
N PRO A 154 18.97 8.75 25.40
CA PRO A 154 20.26 8.83 26.05
C PRO A 154 20.11 8.53 27.56
N VAL A 155 20.87 7.57 28.09
CA VAL A 155 20.78 7.20 29.51
C VAL A 155 21.90 7.86 30.31
N ASP A 156 23.11 7.80 29.77
CA ASP A 156 24.32 8.41 30.31
C ASP A 156 25.32 8.66 29.16
N GLU A 157 26.51 9.20 29.49
CA GLU A 157 27.56 9.48 28.49
C GLU A 157 28.05 8.25 27.73
N ASN A 158 27.77 7.04 28.23
CA ASN A 158 28.26 5.78 27.69
C ASN A 158 27.17 4.88 27.12
N SER A 159 25.89 5.23 27.24
CA SER A 159 24.81 4.35 26.80
C SER A 159 23.56 5.08 26.31
N VAL A 160 22.95 4.46 25.29
CA VAL A 160 21.69 4.90 24.68
C VAL A 160 20.75 3.70 24.57
N ILE A 161 19.45 3.95 24.72
CA ILE A 161 18.42 2.94 24.47
C ILE A 161 17.72 3.32 23.17
N LEU A 162 17.81 2.47 22.15
CA LEU A 162 16.84 2.48 21.06
C LEU A 162 15.53 1.97 21.67
N LYS A 163 14.53 2.85 21.86
CA LYS A 163 13.25 2.46 22.46
C LYS A 163 12.38 1.74 21.44
N LYS A 164 12.25 2.36 20.26
CA LYS A 164 11.52 1.80 19.14
C LYS A 164 11.95 2.47 17.84
N ALA A 165 11.97 1.71 16.75
CA ALA A 165 12.08 2.29 15.42
C ALA A 165 11.17 1.57 14.44
N ALA A 166 10.78 2.24 13.36
CA ALA A 166 9.98 1.65 12.31
C ALA A 166 10.41 2.22 10.95
N VAL A 167 10.50 1.35 9.94
CA VAL A 167 10.78 1.71 8.55
C VAL A 167 9.75 1.08 7.61
N LEU A 168 9.53 1.74 6.48
CA LEU A 168 8.68 1.26 5.38
C LEU A 168 9.51 0.56 4.29
N GLU A 169 10.81 0.88 4.20
CA GLU A 169 11.67 0.44 3.11
C GLU A 169 13.08 0.07 3.62
N PRO A 170 13.80 -0.88 2.96
CA PRO A 170 13.39 -1.63 1.77
C PRO A 170 12.33 -2.69 2.06
N THR A 171 12.21 -3.10 3.32
CA THR A 171 11.15 -3.94 3.85
C THR A 171 10.52 -3.25 5.04
N THR A 172 9.20 -3.40 5.18
CA THR A 172 8.49 -2.84 6.31
C THR A 172 8.87 -3.60 7.57
N ALA A 173 9.43 -2.90 8.56
CA ALA A 173 9.97 -3.52 9.76
C ALA A 173 9.87 -2.62 10.98
N ILE A 174 9.72 -3.25 12.14
CA ILE A 174 9.75 -2.61 13.45
C ILE A 174 10.93 -3.17 14.24
N PHE A 175 11.71 -2.25 14.78
CA PHE A 175 12.81 -2.53 15.67
C PHE A 175 12.34 -2.30 17.10
N GLU A 176 12.43 -3.35 17.91
CA GLU A 176 12.06 -3.30 19.31
C GLU A 176 13.21 -2.75 20.16
N LYS A 177 12.93 -2.57 21.45
CA LYS A 177 13.86 -1.95 22.39
C LYS A 177 15.20 -2.67 22.47
N VAL A 178 16.29 -1.93 22.31
CA VAL A 178 17.67 -2.41 22.50
C VAL A 178 18.48 -1.39 23.30
N LYS A 179 19.27 -1.86 24.26
CA LYS A 179 20.26 -1.03 24.97
C LYS A 179 21.60 -1.15 24.26
N LEU A 180 22.23 -0.01 23.99
CA LEU A 180 23.48 0.09 23.24
C LEU A 180 24.53 0.82 24.08
N GLU A 181 25.78 0.36 23.99
CA GLU A 181 26.94 1.01 24.58
C GLU A 181 27.62 1.91 23.53
N LEU A 182 27.89 3.16 23.89
CA LEU A 182 28.50 4.14 23.00
C LEU A 182 30.00 3.93 22.85
N LYS A 183 30.69 3.47 23.90
CA LYS A 183 32.16 3.25 23.91
C LYS A 183 32.95 4.44 23.34
N GLY A 184 32.51 5.67 23.64
CA GLY A 184 33.11 6.91 23.16
C GLY A 184 32.81 7.27 21.69
N ARG A 185 31.93 6.52 21.02
CA ARG A 185 31.45 6.85 19.67
C ARG A 185 30.21 7.76 19.71
N PRO A 186 29.97 8.56 18.66
CA PRO A 186 28.72 9.31 18.52
C PRO A 186 27.50 8.39 18.60
N VAL A 187 26.43 8.90 19.22
CA VAL A 187 25.15 8.17 19.40
C VAL A 187 24.59 7.75 18.04
N GLU A 188 24.67 8.64 17.06
CA GLU A 188 24.12 8.43 15.73
C GLU A 188 24.79 7.27 14.99
N ASP A 189 26.11 7.18 15.08
CA ASP A 189 26.88 6.11 14.43
C ASP A 189 26.53 4.73 14.99
N VAL A 190 26.34 4.66 16.32
CA VAL A 190 25.98 3.42 17.02
C VAL A 190 24.55 2.98 16.66
N LEU A 191 23.63 3.93 16.56
CA LEU A 191 22.24 3.65 16.17
C LEU A 191 22.14 3.19 14.70
N VAL A 192 22.89 3.81 13.79
CA VAL A 192 22.92 3.43 12.36
C VAL A 192 23.49 2.02 12.18
N GLU A 193 24.61 1.71 12.84
CA GLU A 193 25.22 0.39 12.79
C GLU A 193 24.26 -0.68 13.34
N GLU A 194 23.58 -0.37 14.46
CA GLU A 194 22.60 -1.30 15.03
C GLU A 194 21.45 -1.53 14.06
N LEU A 195 20.81 -0.47 13.53
CA LEU A 195 19.71 -0.60 12.55
C LEU A 195 20.08 -1.50 11.35
N GLY A 196 21.31 -1.36 10.84
CA GLY A 196 21.82 -2.22 9.77
C GLY A 196 21.97 -3.68 10.20
N ARG A 197 22.47 -3.92 11.42
CA ARG A 197 22.72 -5.25 11.99
C ARG A 197 21.44 -6.01 12.33
N ILE A 198 20.46 -5.35 12.94
CA ILE A 198 19.25 -6.00 13.45
C ILE A 198 18.08 -6.02 12.45
N MET A 199 18.29 -5.56 11.21
CA MET A 199 17.26 -5.63 10.17
C MET A 199 16.76 -7.06 9.93
N GLU A 200 17.64 -8.06 9.93
CA GLU A 200 17.26 -9.46 9.68
C GLU A 200 16.38 -10.06 10.78
N VAL A 201 16.55 -9.58 12.02
CA VAL A 201 15.78 -10.03 13.20
C VAL A 201 14.66 -9.07 13.57
N ALA A 202 14.49 -7.99 12.80
CA ALA A 202 13.41 -7.04 13.01
C ALA A 202 12.05 -7.69 12.76
N ARG A 203 11.02 -7.17 13.42
CA ARG A 203 9.66 -7.68 13.23
C ARG A 203 9.12 -7.13 11.91
N HIS A 204 9.06 -7.97 10.89
CA HIS A 204 8.44 -7.62 9.61
C HIS A 204 6.92 -7.55 9.74
N VAL A 205 6.35 -6.42 9.33
CA VAL A 205 4.92 -6.12 9.48
C VAL A 205 4.36 -5.53 8.20
N ASP A 206 3.04 -5.34 8.15
CA ASP A 206 2.41 -4.62 7.05
C ASP A 206 2.64 -3.10 7.12
N MET A 207 2.39 -2.43 6.00
CA MET A 207 2.60 -0.98 5.87
C MET A 207 1.74 -0.16 6.85
N ASN A 208 0.52 -0.59 7.16
CA ASN A 208 -0.37 0.17 8.03
C ASN A 208 0.15 0.17 9.47
N GLU A 209 0.60 -0.99 9.95
CA GLU A 209 1.16 -1.13 11.29
C GLU A 209 2.42 -0.27 11.46
N ALA A 210 3.35 -0.33 10.50
CA ALA A 210 4.55 0.50 10.54
C ALA A 210 4.23 2.00 10.48
N LEU A 211 3.28 2.41 9.61
CA LEU A 211 2.84 3.81 9.54
C LEU A 211 2.23 4.31 10.86
N GLN A 212 1.44 3.48 11.53
CA GLN A 212 0.87 3.83 12.84
C GLN A 212 1.98 4.13 13.85
N ILE A 213 3.02 3.31 13.90
CA ILE A 213 4.14 3.50 14.82
C ILE A 213 4.98 4.73 14.43
N ILE A 214 5.28 4.91 13.14
CA ILE A 214 6.01 6.07 12.65
C ILE A 214 5.27 7.36 13.06
N ASN A 215 3.97 7.42 12.81
CA ASN A 215 3.16 8.59 13.14
C ASN A 215 3.01 8.78 14.65
N ALA A 216 2.88 7.70 15.43
CA ALA A 216 2.84 7.79 16.88
C ALA A 216 4.13 8.38 17.47
N ILE A 217 5.30 7.92 17.00
CA ILE A 217 6.60 8.47 17.42
C ILE A 217 6.71 9.94 17.00
N ARG A 218 6.45 10.27 15.72
CA ARG A 218 6.51 11.66 15.23
C ARG A 218 5.56 12.59 15.96
N GLY A 219 4.37 12.11 16.33
CA GLY A 219 3.36 12.88 17.06
C GLY A 219 3.85 13.36 18.43
N ARG A 220 4.83 12.68 19.04
CA ARG A 220 5.45 13.11 20.30
C ARG A 220 6.25 14.40 20.19
N LEU A 221 6.67 14.78 18.97
CA LEU A 221 7.32 16.08 18.71
C LEU A 221 6.30 17.23 18.60
N GLN A 222 5.01 16.93 18.37
CA GLN A 222 3.94 17.92 18.14
C GLN A 222 2.92 17.94 19.28
N ILE A 223 3.36 18.19 20.50
CA ILE A 223 2.42 18.53 21.57
C ILE A 223 2.32 20.05 21.62
N ALA A 224 1.26 20.61 21.01
CA ALA A 224 0.81 21.94 21.38
C ALA A 224 0.46 21.92 22.89
N PRO A 225 0.91 22.90 23.69
CA PRO A 225 0.61 22.94 25.11
C PRO A 225 -0.91 22.99 25.35
N LEU A 226 -1.37 22.36 26.43
CA LEU A 226 -2.74 22.55 26.92
C LEU A 226 -2.95 24.05 27.20
N GLU A 227 -3.95 24.66 26.58
CA GLU A 227 -4.43 25.97 27.03
C GLU A 227 -4.89 25.82 28.49
N THR A 228 -4.30 26.61 29.38
CA THR A 228 -4.71 26.70 30.78
C THR A 228 -6.20 26.97 30.86
N PRO A 229 -6.98 26.22 31.68
CA PRO A 229 -8.36 26.56 31.95
C PRO A 229 -8.44 28.01 32.49
N PRO A 230 -9.39 28.84 32.02
CA PRO A 230 -9.45 30.27 32.28
C PRO A 230 -9.91 30.65 33.70
N GLU A 231 -9.57 29.89 34.74
CA GLU A 231 -10.06 30.12 36.11
C GLU A 231 -8.97 29.95 37.19
N ALA A 232 -7.72 30.33 36.89
CA ALA A 232 -6.66 30.46 37.91
C ALA A 232 -6.14 31.91 38.09
N GLU A 233 -6.88 32.88 37.55
CA GLU A 233 -6.63 34.32 37.76
C GLU A 233 -7.94 35.04 38.13
N GLU A 234 -8.61 34.60 39.20
CA GLU A 234 -9.46 35.52 39.97
C GLU A 234 -8.94 35.62 41.42
N GLU A 235 -8.10 36.63 41.58
CA GLU A 235 -8.07 37.60 42.67
C GLU A 235 -7.64 37.16 44.08
N ARG A 236 -6.36 37.46 44.35
CA ARG A 236 -5.96 38.16 45.58
C ARG A 236 -6.29 39.63 45.49
#